data_AF-A0A3D0PSP9-F1
#
_entry.id   AF-A0A3D0PSP9-F1
#
_cell.length_a   1.000
_cell.length_b   1.000
_cell.length_c   1.000
_cell.angle_alpha   90.00
_cell.angle_beta   90.00
_cell.angle_gamma   90.00
#
_symmetry.space_group_name_H-M   'P 1'
#
loop_
_entity.id
_entity.type
_entity.pdbx_description
1 polymer ?
#
loop_
_entity_poly.entity_id
_entity_poly.type
_entity_poly.pdbx_seq_one_letter_code
_entity_poly.pdbx_strand_id
1 'polypeptide(L)'
;MSDVEFDFHEFEKFAQRFQKMASSLDEFCRDISQQLAAELLRKCIKRTPVGQSVTQTERGKARTVQYRTKDGKKKFHTVKGKKYTFTLHHGGTLRRGWAASAVRKEGDTYVVEVSNSVLYAAYVEYGHRQEPGRFVPAIGKRLKKSWVPGKFMMTISANEVQNGMEAKIEHALAKYMEQMLDGK
;
A
#
# COMPACT_ATOMS: atom_id res chain seq x y z
N MET A 1 12.98 25.85 -64.64
CA MET A 1 13.00 25.59 -63.18
C MET A 1 13.19 24.10 -63.05
N SER A 2 14.32 23.66 -62.50
CA SER A 2 14.54 22.23 -62.22
C SER A 2 13.48 21.76 -61.23
N ASP A 3 12.77 20.68 -61.57
CA ASP A 3 11.84 20.01 -60.65
C ASP A 3 12.63 19.54 -59.43
N VAL A 4 12.38 20.17 -58.28
CA VAL A 4 12.95 19.74 -57.01
C VAL A 4 12.09 18.59 -56.51
N GLU A 5 12.60 17.37 -56.68
CA GLU A 5 11.99 16.18 -56.11
C GLU A 5 12.25 16.17 -54.59
N PHE A 6 11.20 16.39 -53.81
CA PHE A 6 11.27 16.39 -52.34
C PHE A 6 11.19 14.96 -51.80
N ASP A 7 12.14 14.57 -50.95
CA ASP A 7 12.12 13.28 -50.24
C ASP A 7 11.17 13.37 -49.02
N PHE A 8 10.10 12.57 -49.05
CA PHE A 8 9.11 12.47 -47.99
C PHE A 8 9.25 11.22 -47.12
N HIS A 9 10.25 10.37 -47.36
CA HIS A 9 10.35 9.08 -46.69
C HIS A 9 10.51 9.20 -45.16
N GLU A 10 11.23 10.21 -44.68
CA GLU A 10 11.33 10.51 -43.25
C GLU A 10 10.01 11.04 -42.66
N PHE A 11 9.29 11.86 -43.42
CA PHE A 11 7.98 12.38 -43.02
C PHE A 11 6.93 11.26 -42.92
N GLU A 12 6.94 10.30 -43.85
CA GLU A 12 6.06 9.13 -43.80
C GLU A 12 6.35 8.26 -42.57
N LYS A 13 7.63 8.01 -42.24
CA LYS A 13 8.01 7.30 -41.01
C LYS A 13 7.53 8.02 -39.77
N PHE A 14 7.65 9.34 -39.73
CA PHE A 14 7.15 10.17 -38.64
C PHE A 14 5.62 10.06 -38.51
N ALA A 15 4.87 10.20 -39.61
CA ALA A 15 3.41 10.09 -39.62
C ALA A 15 2.94 8.72 -39.11
N GLN A 16 3.60 7.64 -39.51
CA GLN A 16 3.30 6.28 -39.01
C GLN A 16 3.55 6.15 -37.50
N ARG A 17 4.66 6.70 -36.98
CA ARG A 17 4.94 6.73 -35.54
C ARG A 17 3.89 7.51 -34.77
N PHE A 18 3.47 8.67 -35.29
CA PHE A 18 2.45 9.51 -34.67
C PHE A 18 1.09 8.81 -34.62
N GLN A 19 0.67 8.15 -35.70
CA GLN A 19 -0.58 7.40 -35.74
C GLN A 19 -0.58 6.21 -34.76
N LYS A 20 0.56 5.53 -34.63
CA LYS A 20 0.75 4.47 -33.64
C LYS A 20 0.63 5.03 -32.22
N MET A 21 1.28 6.16 -31.93
CA MET A 21 1.21 6.84 -30.64
C MET A 21 -0.23 7.25 -30.27
N ALA A 22 -0.98 7.83 -31.22
CA ALA A 22 -2.38 8.20 -31.01
C ALA A 22 -3.24 6.98 -30.66
N SER A 23 -2.97 5.83 -31.29
CA SER A 23 -3.68 4.57 -31.02
C SER A 23 -3.35 3.99 -29.64
N SER A 24 -2.13 4.22 -29.13
CA SER A 24 -1.65 3.69 -27.85
C SER A 24 -1.89 4.64 -26.66
N LEU A 25 -2.50 5.80 -26.88
CA LEU A 25 -2.80 6.77 -25.82
C LEU A 25 -3.77 6.21 -24.77
N ASP A 26 -4.68 5.30 -25.17
CA ASP A 26 -5.60 4.64 -24.23
C ASP A 26 -4.86 3.83 -23.16
N GLU A 27 -3.85 3.06 -23.60
CA GLU A 27 -3.01 2.25 -22.72
C GLU A 27 -2.20 3.14 -21.77
N PHE A 28 -1.61 4.23 -22.30
CA PHE A 28 -0.91 5.22 -21.49
C PHE A 28 -1.80 5.83 -20.39
N CYS A 29 -3.02 6.25 -20.74
CA CYS A 29 -3.95 6.83 -19.77
C CYS A 29 -4.35 5.81 -18.69
N ARG A 30 -4.54 4.54 -19.06
CA ARG A 30 -4.80 3.46 -18.10
C ARG A 30 -3.61 3.25 -17.15
N ASP A 31 -2.40 3.23 -17.69
CA ASP A 31 -1.19 3.02 -16.91
C ASP A 31 -0.96 4.14 -15.90
N ILE A 32 -1.07 5.40 -16.30
CA ILE A 32 -0.96 6.53 -15.37
C ILE A 32 -2.06 6.48 -14.30
N SER A 33 -3.30 6.20 -14.70
CA SER A 33 -4.42 6.10 -13.76
C SER A 33 -4.16 5.00 -12.71
N GLN A 34 -3.66 3.84 -13.14
CA GLN A 34 -3.30 2.74 -12.26
C GLN A 34 -2.13 3.10 -11.34
N GLN A 35 -1.13 3.82 -11.84
CA GLN A 35 0.02 4.28 -11.04
C GLN A 35 -0.41 5.27 -9.96
N LEU A 36 -1.25 6.26 -10.30
CA LEU A 36 -1.78 7.23 -9.35
C LEU A 36 -2.63 6.55 -8.26
N ALA A 37 -3.49 5.60 -8.66
CA ALA A 37 -4.28 4.80 -7.72
C ALA A 37 -3.39 3.95 -6.80
N ALA A 38 -2.34 3.32 -7.33
CA ALA A 38 -1.39 2.54 -6.53
C ALA A 38 -0.62 3.42 -5.54
N GLU A 39 -0.23 4.64 -5.93
CA GLU A 39 0.39 5.60 -5.02
C GLU A 39 -0.56 6.00 -3.89
N LEU A 40 -1.80 6.36 -4.24
CA LEU A 40 -2.84 6.72 -3.27
C LEU A 40 -3.07 5.57 -2.28
N LEU A 41 -3.24 4.35 -2.80
CA LEU A 41 -3.42 3.14 -2.00
C LEU A 41 -2.24 2.91 -1.04
N ARG A 42 -1.00 3.02 -1.55
CA ARG A 42 0.22 2.88 -0.73
C ARG A 42 0.25 3.91 0.41
N LYS A 43 -0.09 5.16 0.12
CA LYS A 43 -0.16 6.24 1.10
C LYS A 43 -1.24 5.99 2.16
N CYS A 44 -2.43 5.56 1.76
CA CYS A 44 -3.52 5.19 2.67
C CYS A 44 -3.10 4.04 3.61
N ILE A 45 -2.52 2.97 3.05
CA ILE A 45 -2.03 1.81 3.82
C ILE A 45 -0.93 2.22 4.82
N LYS A 46 -0.03 3.12 4.43
CA LYS A 46 1.05 3.61 5.30
C LYS A 46 0.52 4.42 6.49
N ARG A 47 -0.53 5.21 6.29
CA ARG A 47 -1.15 6.04 7.34
C ARG A 47 -2.12 5.28 8.24
N THR A 48 -2.54 4.08 7.82
CA THR A 48 -3.54 3.31 8.54
C THR A 48 -2.99 2.79 9.87
N PRO A 49 -3.66 3.07 11.01
CA PRO A 49 -3.22 2.55 12.30
C PRO A 49 -3.32 1.02 12.31
N VAL A 50 -2.27 0.38 12.83
CA VAL A 50 -2.21 -1.08 13.01
C VAL A 50 -2.26 -1.43 14.48
N GLY A 51 -2.78 -2.62 14.78
CA GLY A 51 -2.78 -3.13 16.15
C GLY A 51 -1.38 -3.55 16.59
N GLN A 52 -1.20 -3.69 17.91
CA GLN A 52 0.08 -4.05 18.49
C GLN A 52 0.38 -5.53 18.26
N SER A 53 1.65 -5.83 17.97
CA SER A 53 2.14 -7.20 17.88
C SER A 53 2.80 -7.56 19.20
N VAL A 54 2.51 -8.76 19.71
CA VAL A 54 3.10 -9.26 20.96
C VAL A 54 4.01 -10.42 20.63
N THR A 55 5.30 -10.25 20.93
CA THR A 55 6.28 -11.33 20.77
C THR A 55 6.34 -12.11 22.07
N GLN A 56 6.03 -13.41 22.00
CA GLN A 56 6.15 -14.32 23.13
C GLN A 56 7.32 -15.27 22.89
N THR A 57 8.04 -15.56 23.97
CA THR A 57 9.12 -16.55 23.98
C THR A 57 8.75 -17.65 24.95
N GLU A 58 8.60 -18.85 24.43
CA GLU A 58 8.37 -20.05 25.22
C GLU A 58 9.64 -20.91 25.26
N ARG A 59 9.77 -21.69 26.33
CA ARG A 59 10.84 -22.70 26.44
C ARG A 59 10.21 -24.07 26.41
N GLY A 60 10.76 -24.93 25.54
CA GLY A 60 10.50 -26.36 25.59
C GLY A 60 10.88 -26.94 26.96
N LYS A 61 10.37 -28.14 27.24
CA LYS A 61 10.63 -28.83 28.51
C LYS A 61 12.14 -29.01 28.72
N ALA A 62 12.61 -28.63 29.91
CA ALA A 62 13.97 -28.96 30.35
C ALA A 62 14.08 -30.47 30.56
N ARG A 63 15.26 -31.04 30.27
CA ARG A 63 15.54 -32.45 30.50
C ARG A 63 16.71 -32.58 31.45
N THR A 64 16.61 -33.46 32.43
CA THR A 64 17.70 -33.77 33.36
C THR A 64 18.36 -35.06 32.92
N VAL A 65 19.67 -35.00 32.68
CA VAL A 65 20.48 -36.15 32.26
C VAL A 65 21.35 -36.57 33.43
N GLN A 66 21.38 -37.87 33.72
CA GLN A 66 22.24 -38.47 34.73
C GLN A 66 23.49 -39.08 34.06
N TYR A 67 24.67 -38.86 34.65
CA TYR A 67 25.91 -39.49 34.20
C TYR A 67 26.81 -39.85 35.39
N ARG A 68 27.78 -40.75 35.17
CA ARG A 68 28.79 -41.16 36.17
C ARG A 68 30.13 -40.50 35.86
N THR A 69 30.75 -39.94 36.89
CA THR A 69 32.12 -39.41 36.83
C THR A 69 33.15 -40.54 36.93
N LYS A 70 34.41 -40.30 36.51
CA LYS A 70 35.49 -41.30 36.57
C LYS A 70 35.70 -41.89 37.98
N ASP A 71 35.39 -41.12 39.01
CA ASP A 71 35.44 -41.55 40.42
C ASP A 71 34.20 -42.36 40.88
N GLY A 72 33.36 -42.84 39.96
CA GLY A 72 32.16 -43.64 40.25
C GLY A 72 30.94 -42.86 40.78
N LYS A 73 31.10 -41.58 41.15
CA LYS A 73 30.01 -40.72 41.67
C LYS A 73 28.97 -40.40 40.59
N LYS A 74 27.68 -40.50 40.94
CA LYS A 74 26.56 -40.08 40.07
C LYS A 74 26.39 -38.56 40.12
N LYS A 75 26.20 -37.92 38.96
CA LYS A 75 25.85 -36.50 38.85
C LYS A 75 24.67 -36.30 37.90
N PHE A 76 23.93 -35.23 38.13
CA PHE A 76 22.78 -34.81 37.32
C PHE A 76 23.10 -33.48 36.64
N HIS A 77 22.78 -33.35 35.36
CA HIS A 77 22.89 -32.10 34.62
C HIS A 77 21.56 -31.75 33.95
N THR A 78 21.04 -30.56 34.22
CA THR A 78 19.78 -30.08 33.65
C THR A 78 20.06 -29.28 32.38
N VAL A 79 19.65 -29.85 31.25
CA VAL A 79 19.70 -29.19 29.95
C VAL A 79 18.42 -28.39 29.76
N LYS A 80 18.56 -27.06 29.62
CA LYS A 80 17.42 -26.17 29.34
C LYS A 80 16.82 -26.51 27.98
N GLY A 81 15.50 -26.52 27.89
CA GLY A 81 14.81 -26.75 26.61
C GLY A 81 15.07 -25.62 25.61
N LYS A 82 14.87 -25.95 24.33
CA LYS A 82 15.01 -25.01 23.21
C LYS A 82 14.02 -23.85 23.39
N LYS A 83 14.48 -22.62 23.14
CA LYS A 83 13.60 -21.44 23.10
C LYS A 83 12.89 -21.39 21.74
N TYR A 84 11.61 -21.09 21.78
CA TYR A 84 10.79 -20.81 20.60
C TYR A 84 10.24 -19.40 20.75
N THR A 85 10.40 -18.59 19.71
CA THR A 85 9.89 -17.21 19.68
C THR A 85 8.85 -17.13 18.58
N PHE A 86 7.66 -16.61 18.91
CA PHE A 86 6.59 -16.37 17.94
C PHE A 86 5.96 -15.00 18.17
N THR A 87 5.50 -14.39 17.09
CA THR A 87 4.88 -13.07 17.10
C THR A 87 3.39 -13.20 16.83
N LEU A 88 2.57 -12.79 17.79
CA LEU A 88 1.12 -12.72 17.66
C LEU A 88 0.73 -11.32 17.16
N HIS A 89 0.17 -11.26 15.96
CA HIS A 89 -0.37 -10.01 15.40
C HIS A 89 -1.83 -9.84 15.81
N HIS A 90 -2.17 -8.77 16.52
CA HIS A 90 -3.56 -8.44 16.85
C HIS A 90 -4.06 -7.32 15.92
N GLY A 91 -5.19 -7.54 15.24
CA GLY A 91 -5.85 -6.53 14.40
C GLY A 91 -5.36 -6.43 12.95
N GLY A 92 -5.30 -5.21 12.41
CA GLY A 92 -4.89 -4.93 11.03
C GLY A 92 -5.99 -5.06 9.97
N THR A 93 -7.23 -5.37 10.35
CA THR A 93 -8.38 -5.44 9.42
C THR A 93 -8.55 -4.16 8.62
N LEU A 94 -8.47 -3.00 9.27
CA LEU A 94 -8.57 -1.70 8.59
C LEU A 94 -7.49 -1.53 7.51
N ARG A 95 -6.25 -1.94 7.80
CA ARG A 95 -5.14 -1.84 6.84
C ARG A 95 -5.31 -2.80 5.65
N ARG A 96 -5.84 -3.99 5.90
CA ARG A 96 -6.13 -5.00 4.86
C ARG A 96 -7.40 -4.70 4.05
N GLY A 97 -8.29 -3.87 4.57
CA GLY A 97 -9.54 -3.51 3.92
C GLY A 97 -9.39 -2.51 2.77
N TRP A 98 -8.20 -1.93 2.59
CA TRP A 98 -7.93 -1.04 1.47
C TRP A 98 -7.81 -1.83 0.17
N ALA A 99 -8.52 -1.38 -0.85
CA ALA A 99 -8.46 -1.93 -2.20
C ALA A 99 -8.52 -0.82 -3.25
N ALA A 100 -8.03 -1.11 -4.45
CA ALA A 100 -8.22 -0.30 -5.64
C ALA A 100 -8.99 -1.12 -6.68
N SER A 101 -9.95 -0.52 -7.37
CA SER A 101 -10.65 -1.14 -8.50
C SER A 101 -9.74 -1.27 -9.71
N ALA A 102 -10.19 -2.01 -10.72
CA ALA A 102 -9.60 -1.89 -12.06
C ALA A 102 -9.90 -0.51 -12.66
N VAL A 103 -9.06 -0.08 -13.61
CA VAL A 103 -9.30 1.13 -14.40
C VAL A 103 -10.49 0.91 -15.31
N ARG A 104 -11.52 1.75 -15.15
CA ARG A 104 -12.67 1.83 -16.05
C ARG A 104 -12.58 3.10 -16.90
N LYS A 105 -13.05 3.00 -18.14
CA LYS A 105 -13.14 4.14 -19.07
C LYS A 105 -14.60 4.53 -19.19
N GLU A 106 -14.91 5.77 -18.84
CA GLU A 106 -16.24 6.37 -18.91
C GLU A 106 -16.15 7.57 -19.87
N GLY A 107 -16.49 7.33 -21.15
CA GLY A 107 -16.24 8.30 -22.22
C GLY A 107 -14.75 8.59 -22.37
N ASP A 108 -14.35 9.84 -22.13
CA ASP A 108 -12.96 10.29 -22.16
C ASP A 108 -12.28 10.27 -20.78
N THR A 109 -12.97 9.83 -19.74
CA THR A 109 -12.45 9.81 -18.36
C THR A 109 -12.00 8.41 -17.97
N TYR A 110 -10.83 8.32 -17.35
CA TYR A 110 -10.32 7.08 -16.75
C TYR A 110 -10.53 7.15 -15.24
N VAL A 111 -11.26 6.19 -14.69
CA VAL A 111 -11.65 6.18 -13.28
C VAL A 111 -11.08 4.95 -12.59
N VAL A 112 -10.49 5.17 -11.42
CA VAL A 112 -10.06 4.13 -10.49
C VAL A 112 -10.58 4.49 -9.11
N GLU A 113 -11.24 3.54 -8.45
CA GLU A 113 -11.77 3.74 -7.11
C GLU A 113 -10.83 3.12 -6.08
N VAL A 114 -10.37 3.92 -5.13
CA VAL A 114 -9.64 3.44 -3.95
C VAL A 114 -10.57 3.53 -2.74
N SER A 115 -10.87 2.41 -2.11
CA SER A 115 -11.87 2.35 -1.05
C SER A 115 -11.43 1.44 0.11
N ASN A 116 -12.12 1.61 1.25
CA ASN A 116 -11.98 0.75 2.41
C ASN A 116 -13.38 0.29 2.86
N SER A 117 -13.69 -0.99 2.67
CA SER A 117 -15.01 -1.56 2.94
C SER A 117 -15.26 -1.89 4.41
N VAL A 118 -14.32 -1.60 5.30
CA VAL A 118 -14.48 -1.87 6.74
C VAL A 118 -15.47 -0.88 7.35
N LEU A 119 -16.52 -1.41 7.99
CA LEU A 119 -17.64 -0.64 8.56
C LEU A 119 -17.22 0.56 9.41
N TYR A 120 -16.14 0.40 10.19
CA TYR A 120 -15.68 1.45 11.10
C TYR A 120 -14.61 2.37 10.48
N ALA A 121 -14.27 2.21 9.20
CA ALA A 121 -13.24 3.01 8.53
C ALA A 121 -13.53 4.50 8.58
N ALA A 122 -14.79 4.91 8.32
CA ALA A 122 -15.20 6.32 8.37
C ALA A 122 -15.01 6.95 9.76
N TYR A 123 -15.28 6.21 10.85
CA TYR A 123 -15.06 6.70 12.21
C TYR A 123 -13.57 6.85 12.57
N VAL A 124 -12.70 6.09 11.92
CA VAL A 124 -11.24 6.25 12.06
C VAL A 124 -10.74 7.39 11.16
N GLU A 125 -11.32 7.57 9.98
CA GLU A 125 -10.98 8.64 9.04
C GLU A 125 -11.33 10.01 9.62
N TYR A 126 -12.59 10.23 9.99
CA TYR A 126 -13.12 11.54 10.39
C TYR A 126 -13.28 11.72 11.90
N GLY A 127 -13.22 10.64 12.68
CA GLY A 127 -13.47 10.66 14.11
C GLY A 127 -14.91 10.32 14.47
N HIS A 128 -15.23 10.31 15.76
CA HIS A 128 -16.56 9.98 16.26
C HIS A 128 -16.85 10.56 17.65
N ARG A 129 -18.14 10.72 17.97
CA ARG A 129 -18.61 11.09 19.31
C ARG A 129 -18.55 9.88 20.25
N GLN A 130 -18.30 10.19 21.51
CA GLN A 130 -18.35 9.25 22.63
C GLN A 130 -19.17 9.87 23.76
N GLU A 131 -19.75 9.01 24.59
CA GLU A 131 -20.49 9.42 25.80
C GLU A 131 -19.53 9.34 27.00
N PRO A 132 -19.04 10.47 27.54
CA PRO A 132 -18.18 10.46 28.70
C PRO A 132 -18.87 9.78 29.90
N GLY A 133 -18.13 8.97 30.65
CA GLY A 133 -18.65 8.20 31.78
C GLY A 133 -19.16 6.80 31.43
N ARG A 134 -19.49 6.52 30.16
CA ARG A 134 -19.89 5.18 29.71
C ARG A 134 -18.75 4.17 29.93
N PHE A 135 -19.06 3.05 30.58
CA PHE A 135 -18.13 1.92 30.73
C PHE A 135 -18.18 1.02 29.50
N VAL A 136 -17.00 0.66 28.97
CA VAL A 136 -16.87 -0.22 27.81
C VAL A 136 -16.19 -1.53 28.26
N PRO A 137 -16.94 -2.65 28.39
CA PRO A 137 -16.41 -3.92 28.87
C PRO A 137 -15.24 -4.45 28.05
N ALA A 138 -15.29 -4.32 26.72
CA ALA A 138 -14.26 -4.82 25.80
C ALA A 138 -12.86 -4.23 26.05
N ILE A 139 -12.77 -3.04 26.65
CA ILE A 139 -11.49 -2.39 26.99
C ILE A 139 -11.29 -2.21 28.50
N GLY A 140 -12.26 -2.63 29.32
CA GLY A 140 -12.24 -2.47 30.78
C GLY A 140 -12.10 -1.02 31.27
N LYS A 141 -12.52 -0.03 30.47
CA LYS A 141 -12.29 1.40 30.74
C LYS A 141 -13.57 2.22 30.60
N ARG A 142 -13.61 3.35 31.32
CA ARG A 142 -14.63 4.41 31.16
C ARG A 142 -14.15 5.46 30.18
N LEU A 143 -15.04 5.89 29.29
CA LEU A 143 -14.76 6.93 28.31
C LEU A 143 -14.63 8.29 29.01
N LYS A 144 -13.63 9.07 28.62
CA LYS A 144 -13.36 10.40 29.22
C LYS A 144 -13.64 11.55 28.26
N LYS A 145 -13.35 11.36 26.97
CA LYS A 145 -13.51 12.39 25.94
C LYS A 145 -14.87 12.24 25.28
N SER A 146 -15.50 13.36 24.90
CA SER A 146 -16.77 13.37 24.16
C SER A 146 -16.57 13.24 22.64
N TRP A 147 -15.35 13.50 22.15
CA TRP A 147 -14.98 13.37 20.74
C TRP A 147 -13.61 12.72 20.59
N VAL A 148 -13.52 11.79 19.66
CA VAL A 148 -12.27 11.17 19.22
C VAL A 148 -11.93 11.73 17.84
N PRO A 149 -10.77 12.40 17.67
CA PRO A 149 -10.38 12.95 16.39
C PRO A 149 -10.05 11.86 15.37
N GLY A 150 -10.37 12.13 14.10
CA GLY A 150 -10.01 11.28 12.97
C GLY A 150 -8.51 11.23 12.68
N LYS A 151 -8.13 10.28 11.83
CA LYS A 151 -6.75 10.06 11.34
C LYS A 151 -6.53 10.59 9.92
N PHE A 152 -7.61 10.89 9.18
CA PHE A 152 -7.56 11.48 7.85
C PHE A 152 -6.60 10.74 6.89
N MET A 153 -6.61 9.41 6.94
CA MET A 153 -5.70 8.54 6.19
C MET A 153 -5.91 8.74 4.69
N MET A 154 -7.16 8.77 4.23
CA MET A 154 -7.51 8.97 2.83
C MET A 154 -7.40 10.44 2.44
N THR A 155 -7.97 11.31 3.26
CA THR A 155 -8.07 12.76 3.00
C THR A 155 -6.68 13.36 2.77
N ILE A 156 -5.73 13.08 3.67
CA ILE A 156 -4.35 13.57 3.54
C ILE A 156 -3.66 12.94 2.32
N SER A 157 -3.86 11.63 2.12
CA SER A 157 -3.20 10.92 1.00
C SER A 157 -3.69 11.41 -0.36
N ALA A 158 -4.98 11.69 -0.50
CA ALA A 158 -5.60 12.23 -1.71
C ALA A 158 -5.03 13.62 -2.02
N ASN A 159 -5.03 14.53 -1.04
CA ASN A 159 -4.47 15.87 -1.21
C ASN A 159 -2.99 15.81 -1.64
N GLU A 160 -2.19 14.93 -1.05
CA GLU A 160 -0.79 14.78 -1.43
C GLU A 160 -0.57 14.21 -2.83
N VAL A 161 -1.45 13.31 -3.29
CA VAL A 161 -1.37 12.79 -4.67
C VAL A 161 -1.80 13.88 -5.64
N GLN A 162 -2.92 14.56 -5.36
CA GLN A 162 -3.49 15.62 -6.18
C GLN A 162 -2.49 16.78 -6.38
N ASN A 163 -1.84 17.25 -5.31
CA ASN A 163 -0.88 18.36 -5.38
C ASN A 163 0.33 18.08 -6.29
N GLY A 164 0.71 16.81 -6.47
CA GLY A 164 1.83 16.41 -7.33
C GLY A 164 1.39 15.74 -8.62
N MET A 165 0.08 15.71 -8.91
CA MET A 165 -0.49 14.89 -9.98
C MET A 165 -0.15 15.47 -11.35
N GLU A 166 -0.34 16.77 -11.55
CA GLU A 166 -0.12 17.46 -12.83
C GLU A 166 1.32 17.28 -13.32
N ALA A 167 2.30 17.65 -12.50
CA ALA A 167 3.72 17.50 -12.84
C ALA A 167 4.12 16.03 -13.14
N LYS A 168 3.49 15.05 -12.48
CA LYS A 168 3.75 13.63 -12.77
C LYS A 168 3.16 13.20 -14.11
N ILE A 169 1.96 13.65 -14.43
CA ILE A 169 1.31 13.37 -15.71
C ILE A 169 2.15 13.98 -16.84
N GLU A 170 2.56 15.25 -16.71
CA GLU A 170 3.40 15.93 -17.68
C GLU A 170 4.72 15.20 -17.92
N HIS A 171 5.43 14.87 -16.83
CA HIS A 171 6.69 14.14 -16.92
C HIS A 171 6.52 12.76 -17.57
N ALA A 172 5.46 12.03 -17.21
CA ALA A 172 5.18 10.73 -17.78
C ALA A 172 4.77 10.81 -19.26
N LEU A 173 4.01 11.85 -19.64
CA LEU A 173 3.64 12.11 -21.04
C LEU A 173 4.86 12.48 -21.88
N ALA A 174 5.73 13.35 -21.38
CA ALA A 174 6.97 13.72 -22.06
C ALA A 174 7.85 12.50 -22.31
N LYS A 175 8.05 11.66 -21.29
CA LYS A 175 8.79 10.41 -21.40
C LYS A 175 8.16 9.43 -22.39
N TYR A 176 6.83 9.35 -22.41
CA TYR A 176 6.10 8.49 -23.34
C TYR A 176 6.27 8.95 -24.79
N MET A 177 6.18 10.27 -25.03
CA MET A 177 6.42 10.85 -26.36
C MET A 177 7.86 10.61 -26.83
N GLU A 178 8.85 10.81 -25.97
CA GLU A 178 10.27 10.56 -26.27
C GLU A 178 10.49 9.10 -26.72
N GLN A 179 9.96 8.13 -25.97
CA GLN A 179 10.08 6.70 -26.28
C GLN A 179 9.47 6.34 -27.64
N MET A 180 8.30 6.90 -27.97
CA MET A 180 7.60 6.61 -29.22
C MET A 180 8.23 7.31 -30.43
N LEU A 181 8.82 8.49 -30.23
CA LEU A 181 9.50 9.26 -31.28
C LEU A 181 10.88 8.72 -31.60
N ASP A 182 11.64 8.27 -30.60
CA ASP A 182 13.00 7.74 -30.77
C ASP A 182 13.06 6.31 -31.30
N GLY A 183 11.92 5.61 -31.38
CA GLY A 183 11.80 4.33 -32.09
C GLY A 183 12.65 3.20 -31.52
N LYS A 184 12.84 3.15 -30.19
CA LYS A 184 13.37 1.98 -29.48
C LYS A 184 12.27 1.04 -29.00
#